data_AF-A0A7K4CTU7-F1
#
_entry.id   AF-A0A7K4CTU7-F1
#
_cell.length_a   1.000
_cell.length_b   1.000
_cell.length_c   1.000
_cell.angle_alpha   90.00
_cell.angle_beta   90.00
_cell.angle_gamma   90.00
#
_symmetry.space_group_name_H-M   'P 1'
#
loop_
_entity.id
_entity.type
_entity.pdbx_description
1 polymer ?
#
loop_
_entity_poly.entity_id
_entity_poly.type
_entity_poly.pdbx_seq_one_letter_code
_entity_poly.pdbx_strand_id
1 'polypeptide(L)'
;MLLELPPGTPAIYYHEINFIVEVISIITFFVVAGILFVRKEGELDIARRIKIGYAFFTIFYAMCRIFFIVAVWYPDETWSTDSYDFFVVIGYFFACVGLTAMILVIEKYLITKTRHVFTIIGIVMCVVYFLSILGILTQHVALLLSYVSSPLLTVVMVALYLYLAVKGAAELRRKAIAILVAIALIGVSAIVDGESMVINAGALLSGQDLILDLYYSIPPVILMIGILIFLKNTY
;
A
#
# COMPACT_ATOMS: atom_id res chain seq x y z
N MET A 1 -14.87 -21.19 -6.13
CA MET A 1 -14.28 -22.02 -5.06
C MET A 1 -12.75 -21.98 -5.19
N LEU A 2 -12.16 -20.78 -5.14
CA LEU A 2 -10.72 -20.53 -5.39
C LEU A 2 -10.06 -19.70 -4.27
N LEU A 3 -10.80 -19.40 -3.20
CA LEU A 3 -10.38 -18.60 -2.04
C LEU A 3 -11.11 -19.09 -0.78
N GLU A 4 -11.21 -20.41 -0.58
CA GLU A 4 -11.44 -20.90 0.78
C GLU A 4 -10.06 -21.07 1.40
N LEU A 5 -9.73 -20.18 2.34
CA LEU A 5 -8.57 -20.37 3.22
C LEU A 5 -8.64 -21.79 3.77
N PRO A 6 -7.55 -22.58 3.72
CA PRO A 6 -7.54 -23.90 4.34
C PRO A 6 -8.06 -23.80 5.78
N PRO A 7 -8.89 -24.75 6.25
CA PRO A 7 -9.27 -24.81 7.65
C PRO A 7 -8.01 -24.83 8.52
N GLY A 8 -7.82 -23.79 9.35
CA GLY A 8 -6.64 -23.62 10.21
C GLY A 8 -5.73 -22.42 9.89
N THR A 9 -5.95 -21.72 8.78
CA THR A 9 -5.21 -20.48 8.42
C THR A 9 -6.07 -19.27 8.76
N PRO A 10 -5.93 -18.66 9.96
CA PRO A 10 -5.36 -17.29 10.01
C PRO A 10 -4.74 -16.80 11.34
N ALA A 11 -4.82 -17.53 12.45
CA ALA A 11 -4.34 -17.02 13.75
C ALA A 11 -2.81 -17.00 13.88
N ILE A 12 -2.12 -17.82 13.09
CA ILE A 12 -0.64 -17.94 13.12
C ILE A 12 0.03 -16.73 12.43
N TYR A 13 -0.69 -16.05 11.52
CA TYR A 13 -0.12 -15.00 10.67
C TYR A 13 0.32 -13.75 11.46
N TYR A 14 -0.32 -13.47 12.60
CA TYR A 14 0.02 -12.37 13.50
C TYR A 14 0.46 -12.88 14.88
N HIS A 15 1.21 -13.99 14.95
CA HIS A 15 1.94 -14.29 16.19
C HIS A 15 2.88 -13.14 16.56
N GLU A 16 3.07 -12.99 17.87
CA GLU A 16 3.44 -11.77 18.61
C GLU A 16 4.44 -10.85 17.90
N ILE A 17 5.52 -11.40 17.33
CA ILE A 17 6.56 -10.62 16.65
C ILE A 17 6.03 -9.93 15.40
N ASN A 18 5.34 -10.65 14.50
CA ASN A 18 4.87 -10.06 13.24
C ASN A 18 3.89 -8.91 13.48
N PHE A 19 2.95 -9.11 14.41
CA PHE A 19 2.03 -8.05 14.82
C PHE A 19 2.76 -6.80 15.34
N ILE A 20 3.79 -6.99 16.18
CA ILE A 20 4.60 -5.87 16.66
C ILE A 20 5.29 -5.14 15.51
N VAL A 21 5.89 -5.85 14.55
CA VAL A 21 6.56 -5.21 13.39
C VAL A 21 5.56 -4.46 12.52
N GLU A 22 4.36 -4.98 12.32
CA GLU A 22 3.28 -4.31 11.58
C GLU A 22 2.81 -3.04 12.29
N VAL A 23 2.59 -3.09 13.61
CA VAL A 23 2.24 -1.91 14.40
C VAL A 23 3.36 -0.86 14.34
N ILE A 24 4.63 -1.26 14.44
CA ILE A 24 5.78 -0.36 14.28
C ILE A 24 5.78 0.27 12.88
N SER A 25 5.46 -0.50 11.84
CA SER A 25 5.38 -0.03 10.46
C SER A 25 4.28 1.03 10.31
N ILE A 26 3.09 0.78 10.87
CA ILE A 26 1.96 1.72 10.90
C ILE A 26 2.35 3.02 11.60
N ILE A 27 2.95 2.94 12.79
CA ILE A 27 3.42 4.12 13.54
C ILE A 27 4.46 4.88 12.70
N THR A 28 5.38 4.18 12.04
CA THR A 28 6.39 4.79 11.17
C THR A 28 5.74 5.57 10.03
N PHE A 29 4.70 5.04 9.38
CA PHE A 29 3.95 5.79 8.36
C PHE A 29 3.32 7.07 8.90
N PHE A 30 2.69 7.04 10.07
CA PHE A 30 2.09 8.25 10.66
C PHE A 30 3.14 9.29 11.06
N VAL A 31 4.26 8.85 11.62
CA VAL A 31 5.39 9.74 11.96
C VAL A 31 5.94 10.38 10.69
N VAL A 32 6.17 9.59 9.63
CA VAL A 32 6.61 10.08 8.31
C VAL A 32 5.63 11.12 7.76
N ALA A 33 4.32 10.82 7.78
CA ALA A 33 3.30 11.76 7.34
C ALA A 33 3.32 13.07 8.14
N GLY A 34 3.42 12.98 9.48
CA GLY A 34 3.52 14.13 10.37
C GLY A 34 4.72 15.01 10.03
N ILE A 35 5.90 14.42 9.79
CA ILE A 35 7.09 15.18 9.40
C ILE A 35 6.89 15.88 8.04
N LEU A 36 6.29 15.19 7.06
CA LEU A 36 5.97 15.77 5.75
C LEU A 36 4.95 16.93 5.84
N PHE A 37 4.04 16.90 6.81
CA PHE A 37 3.08 17.99 7.05
C PHE A 37 3.66 19.21 7.75
N VAL A 38 4.57 19.02 8.70
CA VAL A 38 5.12 20.10 9.54
C VAL A 38 6.21 20.88 8.79
N ARG A 39 7.06 20.21 8.01
CA ARG A 39 8.18 20.86 7.30
C ARG A 39 7.75 21.56 6.01
N LYS A 40 6.91 22.60 6.13
CA LYS A 40 6.40 23.40 5.00
C LYS A 40 7.10 24.75 4.80
N GLU A 41 7.94 25.17 5.75
CA GLU A 41 8.54 26.50 5.78
C GLU A 41 9.76 26.60 4.84
N GLY A 42 9.80 27.66 4.02
CA GLY A 42 10.92 27.96 3.12
C GLY A 42 10.93 27.25 1.75
N GLU A 43 9.99 26.35 1.48
CA GLU A 43 9.96 25.57 0.22
C GLU A 43 9.15 26.23 -0.90
N LEU A 44 9.58 26.00 -2.15
CA LEU A 44 8.80 26.32 -3.35
C LEU A 44 7.41 25.68 -3.28
N ASP A 45 6.35 26.39 -3.74
CA ASP A 45 4.96 25.91 -3.65
C ASP A 45 4.77 24.53 -4.29
N ILE A 46 5.48 24.24 -5.39
CA ILE A 46 5.47 22.94 -6.06
C ILE A 46 6.00 21.82 -5.14
N ALA A 47 7.14 22.03 -4.49
CA ALA A 47 7.74 21.05 -3.60
C ALA A 47 6.82 20.75 -2.40
N ARG A 48 6.22 21.80 -1.84
CA ARG A 48 5.23 21.68 -0.76
C ARG A 48 4.04 20.80 -1.15
N ARG A 49 3.48 21.00 -2.34
CA ARG A 49 2.33 20.22 -2.83
C ARG A 49 2.69 18.76 -3.09
N ILE A 50 3.90 18.51 -3.58
CA ILE A 50 4.47 17.17 -3.73
C ILE A 50 4.53 16.44 -2.39
N LYS A 51 5.08 17.09 -1.35
CA LYS A 51 5.14 16.53 0.01
C LYS A 51 3.77 16.26 0.61
N ILE A 52 2.79 17.12 0.35
CA ILE A 52 1.40 16.89 0.78
C ILE A 52 0.84 15.61 0.14
N GLY A 53 1.07 15.40 -1.17
CA GLY A 53 0.67 14.16 -1.85
C GLY A 53 1.28 12.91 -1.21
N TYR A 54 2.57 12.99 -0.86
CA TYR A 54 3.28 11.93 -0.15
C TYR A 54 2.75 11.69 1.27
N ALA A 55 2.42 12.75 1.99
CA ALA A 55 1.83 12.66 3.31
C ALA A 55 0.43 12.00 3.26
N PHE A 56 -0.38 12.33 2.26
CA PHE A 56 -1.65 11.64 2.05
C PHE A 56 -1.47 10.16 1.69
N PHE A 57 -0.55 9.83 0.78
CA PHE A 57 -0.23 8.44 0.46
C PHE A 57 0.13 7.65 1.72
N THR A 58 1.03 8.18 2.54
CA THR A 58 1.51 7.49 3.75
C THR A 58 0.41 7.33 4.80
N ILE A 59 -0.44 8.33 5.03
CA ILE A 59 -1.62 8.20 5.91
C ILE A 59 -2.58 7.12 5.41
N PHE A 60 -2.96 7.18 4.14
CA PHE A 60 -3.94 6.26 3.60
C PHE A 60 -3.39 4.83 3.48
N TYR A 61 -2.10 4.68 3.22
CA TYR A 61 -1.46 3.37 3.25
C TYR A 61 -1.38 2.81 4.68
N ALA A 62 -1.14 3.66 5.70
CA ALA A 62 -1.22 3.23 7.10
C ALA A 62 -2.64 2.79 7.48
N MET A 63 -3.67 3.53 7.04
CA MET A 63 -5.06 3.13 7.20
C MET A 63 -5.32 1.77 6.55
N CYS A 64 -4.84 1.55 5.32
CA CYS A 64 -4.91 0.25 4.65
C CYS A 64 -4.37 -0.89 5.54
N ARG A 65 -3.17 -0.72 6.11
CA ARG A 65 -2.57 -1.72 7.02
C ARG A 65 -3.42 -1.95 8.27
N ILE A 66 -3.97 -0.91 8.88
CA ILE A 66 -4.88 -1.06 10.04
C ILE A 66 -6.08 -1.94 9.67
N PHE A 67 -6.71 -1.70 8.52
CA PHE A 67 -7.87 -2.49 8.11
C PHE A 67 -7.51 -3.94 7.78
N PHE A 68 -6.32 -4.22 7.24
CA PHE A 68 -5.84 -5.59 7.06
C PHE A 68 -5.58 -6.30 8.38
N ILE A 69 -5.02 -5.61 9.38
CA ILE A 69 -4.88 -6.16 10.74
C ILE A 69 -6.26 -6.47 11.31
N VAL A 70 -7.20 -5.53 11.23
CA VAL A 70 -8.57 -5.69 11.73
C VAL A 70 -9.27 -6.86 11.03
N ALA A 71 -9.12 -6.99 9.71
CA ALA A 71 -9.70 -8.10 8.94
C ALA A 71 -9.27 -9.47 9.50
N VAL A 72 -8.00 -9.60 9.92
CA VAL A 72 -7.48 -10.86 10.47
C VAL A 72 -7.79 -11.03 11.96
N TRP A 73 -7.91 -9.92 12.71
CA TRP A 73 -8.16 -9.92 14.16
C TRP A 73 -9.64 -9.97 14.55
N TYR A 74 -10.56 -9.89 13.60
CA TYR A 74 -11.98 -10.07 13.85
C TYR A 74 -12.40 -11.49 13.39
N PRO A 75 -11.99 -12.57 14.09
CA PRO A 75 -12.48 -13.90 13.77
C PRO A 75 -13.94 -13.96 14.22
N ASP A 76 -14.87 -13.86 13.26
CA ASP A 76 -16.21 -14.36 13.54
C ASP A 76 -16.07 -15.84 13.93
N GLU A 77 -16.67 -16.25 15.04
CA GLU A 77 -16.72 -17.66 15.49
C GLU A 77 -17.32 -18.60 14.42
N THR A 78 -17.92 -18.03 13.37
CA THR A 78 -18.51 -18.70 12.21
C THR A 78 -17.73 -18.53 10.91
N TRP A 79 -16.53 -17.95 10.89
CA TRP A 79 -15.75 -17.72 9.67
C TRP A 79 -16.59 -17.10 8.55
N SER A 80 -17.42 -16.11 8.87
CA SER A 80 -18.18 -15.44 7.83
C SER A 80 -17.18 -14.71 6.91
N THR A 81 -17.06 -15.18 5.67
CA THR A 81 -16.22 -14.58 4.63
C THR A 81 -16.50 -13.09 4.46
N ASP A 82 -17.72 -12.68 4.79
CA ASP A 82 -18.26 -11.33 4.58
C ASP A 82 -17.58 -10.27 5.48
N SER A 83 -17.25 -10.59 6.73
CA SER A 83 -16.59 -9.64 7.64
C SER A 83 -15.13 -9.38 7.23
N TYR A 84 -14.40 -10.45 6.89
CA TYR A 84 -13.02 -10.35 6.39
C TYR A 84 -12.98 -9.57 5.06
N ASP A 85 -13.79 -9.97 4.09
CA ASP A 85 -13.86 -9.35 2.77
C ASP A 85 -14.23 -7.86 2.87
N PHE A 86 -15.15 -7.50 3.77
CA PHE A 86 -15.50 -6.11 4.03
C PHE A 86 -14.29 -5.26 4.45
N PHE A 87 -13.54 -5.70 5.46
CA PHE A 87 -12.38 -4.94 5.95
C PHE A 87 -11.24 -4.93 4.95
N VAL A 88 -11.03 -6.01 4.21
CA VAL A 88 -10.04 -6.04 3.11
C VAL A 88 -10.41 -5.05 2.00
N VAL A 89 -11.69 -4.97 1.61
CA VAL A 89 -12.17 -3.98 0.63
C VAL A 89 -11.95 -2.55 1.14
N ILE A 90 -12.18 -2.27 2.43
CA ILE A 90 -11.87 -0.97 3.02
C ILE A 90 -10.36 -0.68 2.97
N GLY A 91 -9.53 -1.68 3.25
CA GLY A 91 -8.07 -1.54 3.13
C GLY A 91 -7.65 -1.15 1.71
N TYR A 92 -8.15 -1.88 0.71
CA TYR A 92 -7.88 -1.57 -0.70
C TYR A 92 -8.41 -0.20 -1.13
N PHE A 93 -9.58 0.22 -0.63
CA PHE A 93 -10.09 1.57 -0.84
C PHE A 93 -9.07 2.62 -0.40
N PHE A 94 -8.57 2.51 0.84
CA PHE A 94 -7.59 3.48 1.35
C PHE A 94 -6.27 3.42 0.57
N ALA A 95 -5.74 2.25 0.25
CA ALA A 95 -4.54 2.15 -0.59
C ALA A 95 -4.75 2.82 -1.97
N CYS A 96 -5.92 2.62 -2.58
CA CYS A 96 -6.28 3.22 -3.86
C CYS A 96 -6.38 4.76 -3.77
N VAL A 97 -6.99 5.30 -2.71
CA VAL A 97 -7.07 6.74 -2.45
C VAL A 97 -5.67 7.32 -2.26
N GLY A 98 -4.81 6.65 -1.47
CA GLY A 98 -3.43 7.07 -1.25
C GLY A 98 -2.61 7.14 -2.53
N LEU A 99 -2.64 6.09 -3.35
CA LEU A 99 -1.95 6.06 -4.65
C LEU A 99 -2.49 7.13 -5.60
N THR A 100 -3.82 7.30 -5.65
CA THR A 100 -4.47 8.29 -6.50
C THR A 100 -4.06 9.71 -6.13
N ALA A 101 -3.98 10.03 -4.83
CA ALA A 101 -3.52 11.33 -4.35
C ALA A 101 -2.06 11.61 -4.78
N MET A 102 -1.19 10.61 -4.72
CA MET A 102 0.20 10.71 -5.16
C MET A 102 0.32 10.91 -6.67
N ILE A 103 -0.42 10.12 -7.46
CA ILE A 103 -0.51 10.24 -8.92
C ILE A 103 -1.00 11.63 -9.33
N LEU A 104 -2.07 12.13 -8.69
CA LEU A 104 -2.64 13.45 -8.95
C LEU A 104 -1.60 14.55 -8.82
N VAL A 105 -0.83 14.53 -7.74
CA VAL A 105 0.16 15.57 -7.47
C VAL A 105 1.30 15.51 -8.51
N ILE A 106 1.68 14.33 -8.96
CA ILE A 106 2.73 14.17 -9.97
C ILE A 106 2.23 14.58 -11.36
N GLU A 107 1.04 14.16 -11.76
CA GLU A 107 0.44 14.58 -13.03
C GLU A 107 0.19 16.09 -13.07
N LYS A 108 -0.28 16.67 -11.96
CA LYS A 108 -0.60 18.10 -11.90
C LYS A 108 0.62 19.00 -11.90
N TYR A 109 1.69 18.62 -11.20
CA TYR A 109 2.81 19.51 -10.95
C TYR A 109 4.12 19.14 -11.66
N LEU A 110 4.28 17.89 -12.10
CA LEU A 110 5.52 17.41 -12.74
C LEU A 110 5.32 16.91 -14.18
N ILE A 111 4.19 16.25 -14.48
CA ILE A 111 3.92 15.63 -15.79
C ILE A 111 2.57 16.13 -16.34
N THR A 112 2.51 17.41 -16.66
CA THR A 112 1.26 18.08 -17.10
C THR A 112 0.71 17.57 -18.44
N LYS A 113 1.52 16.85 -19.23
CA LYS A 113 1.13 16.33 -20.55
C LYS A 113 0.05 15.25 -20.49
N THR A 114 -0.08 14.53 -19.38
CA THR A 114 -1.02 13.41 -19.24
C THR A 114 -2.46 13.87 -19.00
N ARG A 115 -2.70 15.17 -18.77
CA ARG A 115 -4.04 15.75 -18.57
C ARG A 115 -4.90 15.01 -17.53
N HIS A 116 -4.27 14.53 -16.45
CA HIS A 116 -4.92 13.82 -15.34
C HIS A 116 -5.58 12.47 -15.72
N VAL A 117 -5.21 11.87 -16.85
CA VAL A 117 -5.78 10.58 -17.29
C VAL A 117 -5.56 9.50 -16.22
N PHE A 118 -4.37 9.42 -15.62
CA PHE A 118 -4.08 8.40 -14.61
C PHE A 118 -4.82 8.64 -13.29
N THR A 119 -4.97 9.90 -12.90
CA THR A 119 -5.78 10.29 -11.75
C THR A 119 -7.23 9.90 -11.93
N ILE A 120 -7.81 10.14 -13.11
CA ILE A 120 -9.20 9.76 -13.41
C ILE A 120 -9.38 8.26 -13.28
N ILE A 121 -8.43 7.45 -13.78
CA ILE A 121 -8.45 5.99 -13.60
C ILE A 121 -8.47 5.65 -12.10
N GLY A 122 -7.59 6.24 -11.29
CA GLY A 122 -7.57 6.03 -9.84
C GLY A 122 -8.87 6.43 -9.15
N ILE A 123 -9.49 7.55 -9.53
CA ILE A 123 -10.78 8.00 -9.00
C ILE A 123 -11.89 6.99 -9.33
N VAL A 124 -11.96 6.50 -10.57
CA VAL A 124 -12.96 5.49 -10.96
C VAL A 124 -12.81 4.23 -10.11
N MET A 125 -11.57 3.77 -9.88
CA MET A 125 -11.32 2.62 -9.00
C MET A 125 -11.76 2.89 -7.55
N CYS A 126 -11.46 4.09 -7.01
CA CYS A 126 -11.93 4.48 -5.67
C CYS A 126 -13.46 4.45 -5.56
N VAL A 127 -14.17 4.91 -6.60
CA VAL A 127 -15.64 4.87 -6.66
C VAL A 127 -16.15 3.44 -6.62
N VAL A 128 -15.54 2.51 -7.37
CA VAL A 128 -15.95 1.10 -7.35
C VAL A 128 -15.81 0.49 -5.95
N TYR A 129 -14.67 0.71 -5.29
CA TYR A 129 -14.48 0.27 -3.91
C TYR A 129 -15.50 0.89 -2.95
N PHE A 130 -15.76 2.19 -3.08
CA PHE A 130 -16.73 2.89 -2.24
C PHE A 130 -18.16 2.34 -2.42
N LEU A 131 -18.59 2.09 -3.67
CA LEU A 131 -19.88 1.47 -3.96
C LEU A 131 -19.98 0.06 -3.36
N SER A 132 -18.87 -0.69 -3.30
CA SER A 132 -18.84 -1.99 -2.65
C SER A 132 -18.95 -1.90 -1.13
N ILE A 133 -18.29 -0.93 -0.50
CA ILE A 133 -18.41 -0.64 0.94
C ILE A 133 -19.86 -0.27 1.31
N LEU A 134 -20.56 0.46 0.44
CA LEU A 134 -21.97 0.80 0.62
C LEU A 134 -22.94 -0.37 0.37
N GLY A 135 -22.45 -1.55 -0.03
CA GLY A 135 -23.28 -2.71 -0.36
C GLY A 135 -24.03 -2.60 -1.69
N ILE A 136 -23.71 -1.60 -2.52
CA ILE A 136 -24.29 -1.45 -3.87
C ILE A 136 -23.65 -2.45 -4.85
N LEU A 137 -22.36 -2.72 -4.67
CA LEU A 137 -21.62 -3.77 -5.39
C LEU A 137 -21.19 -4.86 -4.41
N THR A 138 -21.16 -6.12 -4.85
CA THR A 138 -20.67 -7.22 -4.01
C THR A 138 -19.19 -7.06 -3.71
N GLN A 139 -18.77 -7.40 -2.49
CA GLN A 139 -17.37 -7.33 -2.05
C GLN A 139 -16.46 -8.18 -2.94
N HIS A 140 -16.95 -9.34 -3.38
CA HIS A 140 -16.22 -10.22 -4.30
C HIS A 140 -15.82 -9.51 -5.62
N VAL A 141 -16.68 -8.65 -6.17
CA VAL A 141 -16.35 -7.89 -7.39
C VAL A 141 -15.23 -6.87 -7.12
N ALA A 142 -15.28 -6.19 -5.97
CA ALA A 142 -14.24 -5.25 -5.57
C ALA A 142 -12.89 -5.94 -5.31
N LEU A 143 -12.90 -7.11 -4.66
CA LEU A 143 -11.70 -7.93 -4.46
C LEU A 143 -11.12 -8.42 -5.78
N LEU A 144 -11.96 -8.91 -6.70
CA LEU A 144 -11.51 -9.33 -8.02
C LEU A 144 -10.88 -8.17 -8.80
N LEU A 145 -11.48 -6.98 -8.69
CA LEU A 145 -10.94 -5.77 -9.31
C LEU A 145 -9.60 -5.36 -8.69
N SER A 146 -9.34 -5.65 -7.41
CA SER A 146 -8.10 -5.28 -6.73
C SER A 146 -6.86 -5.94 -7.33
N TYR A 147 -6.99 -7.16 -7.85
CA TYR A 147 -5.94 -7.84 -8.61
C TYR A 147 -5.56 -7.12 -9.90
N VAL A 148 -6.43 -6.25 -10.43
CA VAL A 148 -6.14 -5.45 -11.63
C VAL A 148 -5.77 -4.03 -11.24
N SER A 149 -6.58 -3.37 -10.40
CA SER A 149 -6.42 -1.96 -10.08
C SER A 149 -5.13 -1.67 -9.31
N SER A 150 -4.77 -2.52 -8.33
CA SER A 150 -3.60 -2.28 -7.47
C SER A 150 -2.29 -2.42 -8.26
N PRO A 151 -2.07 -3.48 -9.07
CA PRO A 151 -0.93 -3.54 -9.96
C PRO A 151 -0.94 -2.43 -11.02
N LEU A 152 -2.10 -2.10 -11.60
CA LEU A 152 -2.21 -1.04 -12.60
C LEU A 152 -1.76 0.31 -12.04
N LEU A 153 -2.28 0.72 -10.88
CA LEU A 153 -1.91 2.00 -10.24
C LEU A 153 -0.43 2.00 -9.82
N THR A 154 0.10 0.86 -9.38
CA THR A 154 1.53 0.72 -9.06
C THR A 154 2.40 0.87 -10.30
N VAL A 155 2.04 0.23 -11.42
CA VAL A 155 2.75 0.33 -12.71
C VAL A 155 2.68 1.75 -13.24
N VAL A 156 1.51 2.40 -13.17
CA VAL A 156 1.35 3.82 -13.50
C VAL A 156 2.30 4.66 -12.64
N MET A 157 2.37 4.40 -11.34
CA MET A 157 3.23 5.17 -10.45
C MET A 157 4.71 5.01 -10.82
N VAL A 158 5.15 3.77 -11.08
CA VAL A 158 6.49 3.45 -11.58
C VAL A 158 6.77 4.14 -12.91
N ALA A 159 5.84 4.12 -13.85
CA ALA A 159 6.00 4.76 -15.15
C ALA A 159 6.16 6.28 -15.04
N LEU A 160 5.39 6.94 -14.18
CA LEU A 160 5.51 8.37 -13.93
C LEU A 160 6.88 8.71 -13.32
N TYR A 161 7.35 7.96 -12.32
CA TYR A 161 8.68 8.21 -11.77
C TYR A 161 9.82 7.84 -12.70
N LEU A 162 9.67 6.80 -13.52
CA LEU A 162 10.65 6.45 -14.55
C LEU A 162 10.75 7.58 -15.58
N TYR A 163 9.62 8.18 -15.96
CA TYR A 163 9.61 9.37 -16.80
C TYR A 163 10.39 10.52 -16.15
N LEU A 164 10.19 10.79 -14.85
CA LEU A 164 10.93 11.82 -14.11
C LEU A 164 12.42 11.49 -13.99
N ALA A 165 12.79 10.23 -13.82
CA ALA A 165 14.19 9.80 -13.78
C ALA A 165 14.87 10.03 -15.14
N VAL A 166 14.19 9.75 -16.26
CA VAL A 166 14.78 9.90 -17.60
C VAL A 166 14.80 11.35 -18.07
N LYS A 167 13.72 12.11 -17.84
CA LYS A 167 13.51 13.46 -18.41
C LYS A 167 13.71 14.60 -17.42
N GLY A 168 13.79 14.33 -16.12
CA GLY A 168 14.00 15.34 -15.09
C GLY A 168 15.42 15.92 -15.07
N ALA A 169 15.55 17.10 -14.47
CA ALA A 169 16.83 17.71 -14.12
C ALA A 169 17.63 16.82 -13.14
N ALA A 170 18.94 17.04 -13.02
CA ALA A 170 19.83 16.13 -12.28
C ALA A 170 19.38 15.85 -10.83
N GLU A 171 18.97 16.88 -10.08
CA GLU A 171 18.48 16.71 -8.71
C GLU A 171 17.16 15.94 -8.66
N LEU A 172 16.19 16.33 -9.49
CA LEU A 172 14.89 15.66 -9.59
C LEU A 172 15.03 14.21 -10.03
N ARG A 173 15.97 13.92 -10.95
CA ARG A 173 16.30 12.57 -11.42
C ARG A 173 16.79 11.70 -10.28
N ARG A 174 17.74 12.19 -9.47
CA ARG A 174 18.29 11.43 -8.33
C ARG A 174 17.19 11.10 -7.31
N LYS A 175 16.33 12.07 -6.98
CA LYS A 175 15.19 11.88 -6.09
C LYS A 175 14.19 10.88 -6.67
N ALA A 176 13.86 10.99 -7.96
CA ALA A 176 12.96 10.07 -8.65
C ALA A 176 13.49 8.62 -8.66
N ILE A 177 14.79 8.40 -8.89
CA ILE A 177 15.40 7.06 -8.83
C ILE A 177 15.28 6.46 -7.43
N ALA A 178 15.56 7.24 -6.39
CA ALA A 178 15.43 6.74 -5.02
C ALA A 178 13.98 6.42 -4.66
N ILE A 179 13.02 7.24 -5.12
CA ILE A 179 11.59 6.97 -4.94
C ILE A 179 11.15 5.73 -5.74
N LEU A 180 11.69 5.49 -6.93
CA LEU A 180 11.44 4.24 -7.67
C LEU A 180 11.89 3.01 -6.87
N VAL A 181 13.09 3.06 -6.28
CA VAL A 181 13.59 1.98 -5.41
C VAL A 181 12.67 1.79 -4.22
N ALA A 182 12.22 2.87 -3.58
CA ALA A 182 11.26 2.79 -2.48
C ALA A 182 9.92 2.14 -2.90
N ILE A 183 9.33 2.57 -4.02
CA ILE A 183 8.08 2.00 -4.55
C ILE A 183 8.27 0.52 -4.90
N ALA A 184 9.42 0.15 -5.48
CA ALA A 184 9.73 -1.24 -5.78
C ALA A 184 9.80 -2.09 -4.50
N LEU A 185 10.44 -1.60 -3.44
CA LEU A 185 10.49 -2.29 -2.15
C LEU A 185 9.10 -2.42 -1.52
N ILE A 186 8.29 -1.36 -1.55
CA ILE A 186 6.89 -1.41 -1.06
C ILE A 186 6.08 -2.43 -1.88
N GLY A 187 6.26 -2.47 -3.20
CA GLY A 187 5.60 -3.44 -4.08
C GLY A 187 6.04 -4.88 -3.81
N VAL A 188 7.34 -5.13 -3.61
CA VAL A 188 7.86 -6.44 -3.22
C VAL A 188 7.28 -6.86 -1.87
N SER A 189 7.28 -5.97 -0.88
CA SER A 189 6.66 -6.22 0.43
C SER A 189 5.19 -6.64 0.27
N ALA A 190 4.40 -5.89 -0.50
CA ALA A 190 2.99 -6.21 -0.74
C ALA A 190 2.76 -7.54 -1.47
N ILE A 191 3.68 -7.96 -2.35
CA ILE A 191 3.61 -9.27 -3.03
C ILE A 191 3.92 -10.39 -2.04
N VAL A 192 4.96 -10.24 -1.22
CA VAL A 192 5.36 -11.26 -0.24
C VAL A 192 4.32 -11.39 0.88
N ASP A 193 3.69 -10.28 1.27
CA ASP A 193 2.56 -10.24 2.21
C ASP A 193 1.22 -10.69 1.61
N GLY A 194 1.19 -11.03 0.32
CA GLY A 194 -0.01 -11.49 -0.35
C GLY A 194 -0.45 -12.86 0.15
N GLU A 195 -1.75 -13.01 0.43
CA GLU A 195 -2.36 -14.23 0.97
C GLU A 195 -1.91 -15.54 0.28
N SER A 196 -1.77 -15.52 -1.05
CA SER A 196 -1.30 -16.69 -1.81
C SER A 196 0.15 -17.07 -1.51
N MET A 197 1.05 -16.11 -1.29
CA MET A 197 2.45 -16.37 -0.93
C MET A 197 2.54 -16.90 0.50
N VAL A 198 1.73 -16.32 1.39
CA VAL A 198 1.60 -16.70 2.80
C VAL A 198 1.15 -18.16 2.96
N ILE A 199 0.08 -18.54 2.27
CA ILE A 199 -0.47 -19.90 2.33
C ILE A 199 0.56 -20.90 1.80
N ASN A 200 1.18 -20.60 0.65
CA ASN A 200 2.19 -21.48 0.05
C ASN A 200 3.43 -21.64 0.95
N ALA A 201 3.88 -20.55 1.58
CA ALA A 201 5.00 -20.58 2.52
C ALA A 201 4.65 -21.39 3.78
N GLY A 202 3.45 -21.20 4.34
CA GLY A 202 2.97 -21.96 5.49
C GLY A 202 2.87 -23.46 5.22
N ALA A 203 2.40 -23.84 4.03
CA ALA A 203 2.36 -25.24 3.61
C ALA A 203 3.78 -25.84 3.47
N LEU A 204 4.70 -25.08 2.86
CA LEU A 204 6.08 -25.53 2.61
C LEU A 204 6.92 -25.66 3.88
N LEU A 205 6.71 -24.77 4.86
CA LEU A 205 7.50 -24.64 6.08
C LEU A 205 6.82 -25.26 7.30
N SER A 206 5.78 -26.07 7.10
CA SER A 206 5.05 -26.73 8.18
C SER A 206 6.00 -27.54 9.07
N GLY A 207 6.04 -27.21 10.37
CA GLY A 207 6.95 -27.81 11.37
C GLY A 207 8.26 -27.07 11.62
N GLN A 208 8.46 -25.88 11.03
CA GLN A 208 9.61 -25.00 11.26
C GLN A 208 9.18 -23.61 11.76
N ASP A 209 8.60 -23.54 12.96
CA ASP A 209 7.97 -22.33 13.51
C ASP A 209 8.88 -21.09 13.46
N LEU A 210 10.17 -21.22 13.81
CA LEU A 210 11.13 -20.12 13.76
C LEU A 210 11.35 -19.55 12.34
N ILE A 211 11.38 -20.42 11.32
CA ILE A 211 11.59 -20.00 9.92
C ILE A 211 10.33 -19.35 9.37
N LEU A 212 9.17 -19.83 9.80
CA LEU A 212 7.87 -19.27 9.46
C LEU A 212 7.68 -17.86 10.07
N ASP A 213 8.02 -17.67 11.34
CA ASP A 213 7.98 -16.37 12.01
C ASP A 213 8.93 -15.34 11.35
N LEU A 214 10.12 -15.79 10.95
CA LEU A 214 11.08 -14.95 10.23
C LEU A 214 10.51 -14.56 8.86
N TYR A 215 9.89 -15.50 8.14
CA TYR A 215 9.28 -15.25 6.84
C TYR A 215 8.19 -14.19 6.93
N TYR A 216 7.28 -14.30 7.91
CA TYR A 216 6.20 -13.34 8.11
C TYR A 216 6.67 -11.95 8.57
N SER A 217 7.85 -11.85 9.19
CA SER A 217 8.44 -10.58 9.58
C SER A 217 9.14 -9.84 8.44
N ILE A 218 9.47 -10.50 7.32
CA ILE A 218 10.20 -9.89 6.19
C ILE A 218 9.39 -8.78 5.50
N PRO A 219 8.10 -8.97 5.13
CA PRO A 219 7.32 -7.93 4.46
C PRO A 219 7.28 -6.59 5.19
N PRO A 220 6.93 -6.50 6.49
CA PRO A 220 6.90 -5.20 7.18
C PRO A 220 8.30 -4.57 7.30
N VAL A 221 9.36 -5.38 7.41
CA VAL A 221 10.74 -4.86 7.40
C VAL A 221 11.10 -4.26 6.04
N ILE A 222 10.81 -4.94 4.94
CA ILE A 222 11.04 -4.41 3.58
C ILE A 222 10.21 -3.14 3.37
N LEU A 223 8.97 -3.12 3.86
CA LEU A 223 8.07 -1.97 3.82
C LEU A 223 8.70 -0.77 4.53
N MET A 224 9.17 -0.95 5.77
CA MET A 224 9.86 0.07 6.55
C MET A 224 11.09 0.63 5.82
N ILE A 225 11.93 -0.24 5.25
CA ILE A 225 13.11 0.18 4.48
C ILE A 225 12.68 1.04 3.28
N GLY A 226 11.65 0.61 2.55
CA GLY A 226 11.06 1.37 1.44
C GLY A 226 10.61 2.77 1.89
N ILE A 227 9.87 2.87 2.99
CA ILE A 227 9.40 4.15 3.55
C ILE A 227 10.56 5.05 3.98
N LEU A 228 11.59 4.48 4.63
CA LEU A 228 12.73 5.27 5.09
C LEU A 228 13.54 5.83 3.91
N ILE A 229 13.72 5.05 2.83
CA ILE A 229 14.31 5.54 1.58
C ILE A 229 13.43 6.63 0.97
N PHE A 230 12.12 6.41 0.94
CA PHE A 230 11.16 7.40 0.45
C PHE A 230 11.28 8.72 1.23
N LEU A 231 11.26 8.65 2.57
CA LEU A 231 11.38 9.81 3.44
C LEU A 231 12.70 10.55 3.22
N LYS A 232 13.83 9.83 3.21
CA LYS A 232 15.16 10.43 3.03
C LYS A 232 15.30 11.23 1.74
N ASN A 233 14.64 10.81 0.66
CA ASN A 233 14.79 11.39 -0.67
C ASN A 233 13.64 12.33 -1.08
N THR A 234 12.65 12.48 -0.20
CA THR A 234 11.62 13.52 -0.32
C THR A 234 12.05 14.83 0.37
N TYR A 235 13.17 14.80 1.11
CA TYR A 235 13.98 15.96 1.48
C TYR A 235 14.96 16.30 0.34
#